data_AF-A0A1B7HM96-F1
#
_entry.id   AF-A0A1B7HM96-F1
#
_cell.length_a   1.000
_cell.length_b   1.000
_cell.length_c   1.000
_cell.angle_alpha   90.00
_cell.angle_beta   90.00
_cell.angle_gamma   90.00
#
_symmetry.space_group_name_H-M   'P 1'
#
loop_
_entity.id
_entity.type
_entity.pdbx_description
1 polymer ?
#
loop_
_entity_poly.entity_id
_entity_poly.type
_entity_poly.pdbx_seq_one_letter_code
_entity_poly.pdbx_strand_id
1 'polypeptide(L)' 'MTHHWRILRDSGLVWQQRVGREYRLSLRREDLDERFPGLLEAVLQPLFSDRLTADTIMQYQK' A
#
# COMPACT_ATOMS: atom_id res chain seq x y z
N MET A 1 -15.82 4.35 0.77
CA MET A 1 -14.83 3.25 0.90
C MET A 1 -14.84 2.48 -0.41
N THR A 2 -13.89 2.75 -1.29
CA THR A 2 -13.74 2.08 -2.59
C THR A 2 -13.56 0.58 -2.36
N HIS A 3 -14.17 -0.26 -3.20
CA HIS A 3 -14.19 -1.72 -3.07
C HIS A 3 -12.79 -2.32 -2.80
N HIS A 4 -11.75 -1.78 -3.44
CA HIS A 4 -10.35 -2.15 -3.25
C HIS A 4 -9.89 -2.08 -1.79
N TRP A 5 -10.26 -1.05 -1.03
CA TRP A 5 -9.84 -0.91 0.38
C TRP A 5 -10.46 -1.96 1.28
N ARG A 6 -11.69 -2.39 0.96
CA ARG A 6 -12.35 -3.46 1.68
C ARG A 6 -11.60 -4.78 1.46
N ILE A 7 -11.27 -5.09 0.21
CA ILE A 7 -10.51 -6.30 -0.13
C ILE A 7 -9.15 -6.31 0.58
N LEU A 8 -8.39 -5.21 0.53
CA LEU A 8 -7.06 -5.14 1.16
C LEU A 8 -7.11 -5.30 2.69
N ARG A 9 -8.16 -4.79 3.33
CA ARG A 9 -8.35 -4.94 4.78
C ARG A 9 -8.76 -6.36 5.13
N ASP A 10 -9.73 -6.91 4.38
CA ASP A 10 -10.27 -8.24 4.63
C ASP A 10 -9.23 -9.35 4.33
N SER A 11 -8.28 -9.10 3.42
CA SER A 11 -7.11 -9.96 3.20
C SER A 11 -6.00 -9.79 4.24
N GLY A 12 -6.14 -8.85 5.17
CA GLY A 12 -5.17 -8.59 6.23
C GLY A 12 -3.94 -7.81 5.80
N LEU A 13 -3.95 -7.14 4.64
CA LEU A 13 -2.80 -6.37 4.13
C LEU A 13 -2.74 -4.95 4.71
N VAL A 14 -3.89 -4.37 5.05
CA VAL A 14 -3.97 -3.02 5.64
C VAL A 14 -4.82 -3.03 6.90
N TRP A 15 -4.46 -2.19 7.85
CA TRP A 15 -5.30 -1.83 8.98
C TRP A 15 -5.86 -0.42 8.78
N GLN A 16 -7.03 -0.20 9.36
CA GLN A 16 -7.71 1.08 9.32
C GLN A 16 -7.89 1.59 10.74
N GLN A 17 -7.45 2.81 10.99
CA GLN A 17 -7.65 3.51 12.25
C GLN A 17 -8.44 4.78 12.02
N ARG A 18 -9.33 5.09 12.97
CA ARG A 18 -10.07 6.36 12.96
C ARG A 18 -9.22 7.41 13.68
N VAL A 19 -8.82 8.44 12.95
CA VAL A 19 -8.09 9.59 13.49
C VAL A 19 -9.02 10.81 13.38
N GLY A 20 -9.75 11.07 14.46
CA GLY A 20 -10.78 12.12 14.49
C GLY A 20 -11.97 11.83 13.56
N ARG A 21 -12.13 12.66 12.53
CA ARG A 21 -13.19 12.50 11.50
C ARG A 21 -12.73 11.70 10.29
N GLU A 22 -11.45 11.35 10.20
CA GLU A 22 -10.88 10.66 9.05
C GLU A 22 -10.52 9.20 9.37
N TYR A 23 -10.49 8.39 8.32
CA TYR A 23 -9.95 7.03 8.36
C TYR A 23 -8.56 7.03 7.76
N ARG A 24 -7.57 6.66 8.57
CA ARG A 24 -6.20 6.44 8.10
C ARG A 24 -5.99 4.95 7.87
N LEU A 25 -5.59 4.62 6.65
CA LEU A 25 -5.16 3.28 6.26
C LEU A 25 -3.65 3.18 6.46
N SER A 26 -3.20 2.03 6.91
CA SER A 26 -1.78 1.77 7.15
C SER A 26 -1.49 0.32 6.79
N LEU A 27 -0.33 0.08 6.18
CA LEU A 27 0.07 -1.25 5.73
C LEU A 27 0.48 -2.11 6.93
N ARG A 28 0.06 -3.37 6.93
CA ARG A 28 0.53 -4.39 7.88
C ARG A 28 1.83 -5.01 7.36
N ARG A 29 2.91 -4.24 7.39
CA ARG A 29 4.19 -4.60 6.76
C ARG A 29 4.71 -5.96 7.24
N GLU A 30 4.72 -6.18 8.54
CA GLU A 30 5.18 -7.42 9.16
C GLU A 30 4.41 -8.66 8.68
N ASP A 31 3.07 -8.61 8.67
CA ASP A 31 2.24 -9.71 8.17
C ASP A 31 2.45 -9.95 6.66
N LEU A 32 2.71 -8.88 5.92
CA LEU A 32 2.94 -8.93 4.47
C LEU A 32 4.31 -9.55 4.16
N ASP A 33 5.34 -9.20 4.92
CA ASP A 33 6.68 -9.76 4.81
C ASP A 33 6.70 -11.24 5.25
N GLU A 34 5.91 -11.64 6.25
CA GLU A 34 5.79 -13.05 6.66
C GLU A 34 5.06 -13.91 5.61
N ARG A 35 3.97 -13.39 5.03
CA ARG A 35 3.17 -14.11 4.02
C ARG A 35 3.79 -14.09 2.63
N PHE A 36 4.45 -13.00 2.27
CA PHE A 36 4.98 -12.72 0.94
C PHE A 36 6.39 -12.10 1.03
N PRO A 37 7.39 -12.88 1.49
CA PRO A 37 8.74 -12.37 1.70
C PRO A 37 9.33 -11.79 0.41
N GLY A 38 9.82 -10.55 0.48
CA GLY A 38 10.41 -9.83 -0.64
C GLY A 38 9.43 -9.18 -1.62
N LEU A 39 8.11 -9.34 -1.42
CA LEU A 39 7.11 -8.70 -2.29
C LEU A 39 7.20 -7.18 -2.25
N LEU A 40 7.31 -6.60 -1.06
CA LEU A 40 7.42 -5.15 -0.92
C LEU A 40 8.65 -4.64 -1.65
N GLU A 41 9.78 -5.33 -1.52
CA GLU A 41 11.00 -4.88 -2.19
C GLU A 41 10.93 -5.05 -3.70
N ALA A 42 10.29 -6.11 -4.20
CA ALA A 42 10.05 -6.27 -5.64
C ALA A 42 9.13 -5.18 -6.21
N VAL A 43 8.13 -4.72 -5.44
CA VAL A 43 7.18 -3.68 -5.87
C VAL A 43 7.75 -2.27 -5.68
N LEU A 44 8.58 -2.05 -4.66
CA LEU A 44 9.18 -0.75 -4.35
C LEU A 44 10.48 -0.51 -5.13
N GLN A 45 11.25 -1.54 -5.49
CA GLN A 45 12.50 -1.39 -6.26
C GLN A 45 12.32 -0.60 -7.57
N PRO A 46 11.26 -0.80 -8.38
CA PRO A 46 11.00 0.00 -9.56
C PRO A 46 10.84 1.49 -9.27
N LEU A 47 10.37 1.90 -8.08
CA LEU A 47 10.28 3.31 -7.70
C LEU A 47 11.64 4.02 -7.71
N PHE A 48 12.69 3.27 -7.43
CA PHE A 48 14.05 3.79 -7.33
C PHE A 48 14.85 3.58 -8.62
N SER A 49 14.48 2.57 -9.42
CA SER A 49 15.24 2.16 -10.61
C SER A 49 14.59 2.61 -11.92
N ASP A 50 13.27 2.83 -11.95
CA ASP A 50 12.51 3.16 -13.15
C ASP A 50 11.77 4.50 -13.00
N ARG A 51 12.14 5.44 -13.87
CA ARG A 51 11.56 6.79 -13.95
C ARG A 51 10.08 6.77 -14.36
N LEU A 52 9.66 5.83 -15.21
CA LEU A 52 8.26 5.74 -15.67
C LEU A 52 7.32 5.40 -14.51
N THR A 53 7.75 4.49 -13.64
CA THR A 53 7.01 4.13 -12.43
C THR A 53 6.88 5.33 -11.48
N ALA A 54 7.97 6.10 -11.31
CA ALA A 54 7.96 7.32 -10.49
C ALA A 54 7.01 8.39 -11.04
N ASP A 55 7.05 8.67 -12.35
CA ASP A 55 6.19 9.65 -13.02
C ASP A 55 4.70 9.27 -12.90
N THR A 56 4.39 7.98 -13.02
CA THR A 56 3.02 7.45 -12.88
C THR A 56 2.46 7.72 -11.48
N ILE A 57 3.26 7.51 -10.42
CA ILE A 57 2.81 7.70 -9.03
C ILE A 57 2.61 9.18 -8.69
N MET A 58 3.48 10.06 -9.20
CA MET A 58 3.28 11.51 -9.05
C MET A 58 1.94 11.97 -9.62
N GLN A 59 1.44 11.29 -10.66
CA GLN A 59 0.14 11.58 -11.28
C GLN A 59 -1.06 11.28 -10.36
N TYR A 60 -0.92 10.35 -9.41
CA TYR A 60 -1.96 9.98 -8.45
C TYR A 60 -1.91 10.75 -7.12
N GLN A 61 -0.84 11.51 -6.86
CA GLN A 61 -0.75 12.41 -5.70
C GLN A 61 -1.36 13.81 -5.93
N LYS A 62 -2.02 14.02 -7.08
CA LYS A 62 -2.68 15.26 -7.47
C LYS A 62 -4.17 15.23 -7.13
#